data_AF-A0A958LHJ7-F1
#
_entry.id   AF-A0A958LHJ7-F1
#
_cell.length_a   1.000
_cell.length_b   1.000
_cell.length_c   1.000
_cell.angle_alpha   90.00
_cell.angle_beta   90.00
_cell.angle_gamma   90.00
#
_symmetry.space_group_name_H-M   'P 1'
#
loop_
_entity.id
_entity.type
_entity.pdbx_description
1 polymer ?
#
loop_
_entity_poly.entity_id
_entity_poly.type
_entity_poly.pdbx_seq_one_letter_code
_entity_poly.pdbx_strand_id
1 'polypeptide(L)'
;MGSDFRTRIREKLLTDELYSSMLPEDFSDDFNLVRSGALDSLGMMNLVIFIEKEFSIPIEVVDLVEENFLTVNQIVSWMKSKGTSTLSLS
;
A
#
# COMPACT_ATOMS: atom_id res chain seq x y z
N MET A 1 -5.38 5.39 14.30
CA MET A 1 -4.02 5.50 13.74
C MET A 1 -3.59 4.24 13.00
N GLY A 2 -3.31 3.09 13.65
CA GLY A 2 -2.93 1.87 12.92
C GLY A 2 -4.07 1.13 12.19
N SER A 3 -5.32 1.33 12.65
CA SER A 3 -6.56 0.83 12.04
C SER A 3 -6.88 1.49 10.71
N ASP A 4 -6.44 2.73 10.51
CA ASP A 4 -6.91 3.58 9.42
C ASP A 4 -6.15 3.24 8.13
N PHE A 5 -4.82 3.10 8.19
CA PHE A 5 -4.01 2.69 7.03
C PHE A 5 -4.47 1.35 6.46
N ARG A 6 -4.59 0.33 7.32
CA ARG A 6 -4.98 -1.01 6.87
C ARG A 6 -6.35 -1.00 6.21
N THR A 7 -7.33 -0.38 6.85
CA THR A 7 -8.71 -0.33 6.35
C THR A 7 -8.75 0.34 4.97
N ARG A 8 -8.12 1.50 4.82
CA ARG A 8 -8.13 2.27 3.57
C ARG A 8 -7.36 1.59 2.45
N ILE A 9 -6.24 0.92 2.74
CA ILE A 9 -5.53 0.11 1.73
C ILE A 9 -6.40 -1.06 1.27
N ARG A 10 -7.04 -1.79 2.20
CA ARG A 10 -7.97 -2.86 1.84
C ARG A 10 -9.13 -2.35 1.01
N GLU A 11 -9.77 -1.26 1.42
CA GLU A 11 -10.86 -0.63 0.65
C GLU A 11 -10.40 -0.28 -0.76
N LYS A 12 -9.24 0.37 -0.91
CA LYS A 12 -8.68 0.72 -2.22
C LYS A 12 -8.47 -0.52 -3.09
N LEU A 13 -7.88 -1.59 -2.57
CA LEU A 13 -7.62 -2.83 -3.29
C LEU A 13 -8.90 -3.59 -3.67
N LEU A 14 -9.93 -3.55 -2.81
CA LEU A 14 -11.19 -4.27 -3.03
C LEU A 14 -12.17 -3.51 -3.93
N THR A 15 -12.10 -2.18 -3.98
CA THR A 15 -13.07 -1.35 -4.71
C THR A 15 -12.57 -0.89 -6.08
N ASP A 16 -11.27 -0.81 -6.28
CA ASP A 16 -10.69 -0.39 -7.55
C ASP A 16 -10.50 -1.61 -8.48
N GLU A 17 -11.14 -1.58 -9.64
CA GLU A 17 -11.12 -2.64 -10.65
C GLU A 17 -9.69 -2.99 -11.12
N LEU A 18 -8.75 -2.06 -10.97
CA LEU A 18 -7.33 -2.27 -11.26
C LEU A 18 -6.73 -3.44 -10.45
N TYR A 19 -7.23 -3.68 -9.24
CA TYR A 19 -6.72 -4.73 -8.36
C TYR A 19 -7.77 -5.82 -8.09
N SER A 20 -9.01 -5.43 -7.84
CA SER A 20 -10.05 -6.29 -7.27
C SER A 20 -10.38 -7.52 -8.12
N SER A 21 -10.22 -7.42 -9.45
CA SER A 21 -10.46 -8.52 -10.39
C SER A 21 -9.47 -9.69 -10.25
N MET A 22 -8.30 -9.47 -9.66
CA MET A 22 -7.27 -10.50 -9.45
C MET A 22 -7.15 -10.94 -7.98
N LEU A 23 -7.96 -10.38 -7.09
CA LEU A 23 -7.98 -10.76 -5.68
C LEU A 23 -8.92 -11.97 -5.47
N PRO A 24 -8.53 -12.93 -4.63
CA PRO A 24 -9.41 -14.04 -4.28
C PRO A 24 -10.54 -13.58 -3.36
N GLU A 25 -11.63 -14.35 -3.30
CA GLU A 25 -12.79 -14.07 -2.45
C GLU A 25 -12.41 -14.00 -0.95
N ASP A 26 -11.43 -14.79 -0.53
CA ASP A 26 -10.88 -14.85 0.83
C ASP A 26 -9.62 -13.97 1.02
N PHE A 27 -9.56 -12.82 0.32
CA PHE A 27 -8.41 -11.92 0.33
C PHE A 27 -7.89 -11.55 1.74
N SER A 28 -6.75 -12.15 2.07
CA SER A 28 -6.00 -11.98 3.31
C SER A 28 -4.95 -10.86 3.21
N ASP A 29 -4.59 -10.28 4.36
CA ASP A 29 -3.56 -9.24 4.45
C ASP A 29 -2.13 -9.74 4.18
N ASP A 30 -1.92 -11.06 4.19
CA ASP A 30 -0.67 -11.74 3.85
C ASP A 30 -0.62 -12.23 2.39
N PHE A 31 -1.67 -11.96 1.61
CA PHE A 31 -1.73 -12.34 0.20
C PHE A 31 -0.67 -11.58 -0.61
N ASN A 32 0.11 -12.31 -1.40
CA ASN A 32 1.19 -11.73 -2.18
C ASN A 32 0.67 -11.08 -3.47
N LEU A 33 0.44 -9.77 -3.41
CA LEU A 33 -0.16 -8.95 -4.46
C LEU A 33 0.68 -8.92 -5.74
N VAL A 34 2.01 -8.87 -5.61
CA VAL A 34 2.92 -8.78 -6.76
C VAL A 34 3.05 -10.13 -7.45
N ARG A 35 3.27 -11.21 -6.69
CA ARG A 35 3.41 -12.55 -7.26
C ARG A 35 2.11 -13.08 -7.86
N SER A 36 0.96 -12.64 -7.36
CA SER A 36 -0.33 -13.00 -7.96
C SER A 36 -0.62 -12.25 -9.26
N GLY A 37 0.13 -11.18 -9.56
CA GLY A 37 -0.14 -10.26 -10.66
C GLY A 37 -1.22 -9.22 -10.35
N ALA A 38 -1.81 -9.25 -9.15
CA ALA A 38 -2.82 -8.27 -8.74
C ALA A 38 -2.25 -6.86 -8.56
N LEU A 39 -0.94 -6.76 -8.35
CA LEU A 39 -0.21 -5.50 -8.31
C LEU A 39 0.98 -5.54 -9.26
N ASP A 40 0.84 -4.87 -10.40
CA ASP A 40 1.92 -4.63 -11.35
C ASP A 40 2.56 -3.25 -11.12
N SER A 41 3.45 -2.82 -12.02
CA SER A 41 4.13 -1.52 -11.91
C SER A 41 3.18 -0.32 -12.00
N LEU A 42 2.09 -0.41 -12.78
CA LEU A 42 1.11 0.66 -12.91
C LEU A 42 0.20 0.72 -11.68
N GLY A 43 -0.23 -0.43 -11.19
CA GLY A 43 -0.96 -0.58 -9.95
C GLY A 43 -0.15 -0.06 -8.76
N MET A 44 1.13 -0.38 -8.67
CA MET A 44 2.01 0.12 -7.61
C MET A 44 2.08 1.65 -7.63
N MET A 45 2.28 2.26 -8.81
CA MET A 45 2.30 3.72 -8.94
C MET A 45 0.95 4.36 -8.57
N ASN A 46 -0.17 3.76 -8.97
CA ASN A 46 -1.49 4.24 -8.59
C ASN A 46 -1.71 4.17 -7.07
N LEU A 47 -1.28 3.08 -6.43
CA LEU A 47 -1.37 2.90 -5.00
C LEU A 47 -0.49 3.90 -4.23
N VAL A 48 0.70 4.19 -4.73
CA VAL A 48 1.60 5.24 -4.21
C VAL A 48 0.90 6.59 -4.24
N ILE A 49 0.37 7.00 -5.41
CA ILE A 49 -0.35 8.27 -5.55
C ILE A 49 -1.55 8.34 -4.60
N PHE A 50 -2.26 7.24 -4.40
CA PHE A 50 -3.35 7.15 -3.41
C PHE A 50 -2.83 7.39 -2.00
N ILE A 51 -1.76 6.71 -1.59
CA ILE A 51 -1.16 6.84 -0.25
C ILE A 51 -0.71 8.27 0.01
N GLU A 52 0.01 8.90 -0.93
CA GLU A 52 0.47 10.28 -0.78
C GLU A 52 -0.70 11.25 -0.58
N LYS A 53 -1.76 11.11 -1.38
CA LYS A 53 -2.94 11.98 -1.32
C LYS A 53 -3.79 11.77 -0.07
N GLU A 54 -4.01 10.52 0.31
CA GLU A 54 -4.89 10.16 1.42
C GLU A 54 -4.25 10.45 2.78
N PHE A 55 -2.93 10.24 2.89
CA PHE A 55 -2.24 10.29 4.19
C PHE A 55 -1.21 11.40 4.30
N SER A 56 -0.98 12.20 3.25
CA SER A 56 0.07 13.23 3.20
C SER A 56 1.47 12.68 3.53
N ILE A 57 1.71 11.40 3.19
CA ILE A 57 3.02 10.75 3.37
C ILE A 57 3.81 10.92 2.08
N PRO A 58 4.95 11.63 2.08
CA PRO A 58 5.80 11.73 0.90
C PRO A 58 6.45 10.37 0.60
N ILE A 59 6.37 9.92 -0.65
CA ILE A 59 6.97 8.66 -1.10
C ILE A 59 8.12 8.98 -2.04
N GLU A 60 9.32 8.49 -1.71
CA GLU A 60 10.49 8.68 -2.56
C GLU A 60 10.64 7.52 -3.55
N VAL A 61 11.37 7.76 -4.65
CA VAL A 61 11.65 6.72 -5.66
C VAL A 61 12.36 5.51 -5.05
N VAL A 62 13.21 5.72 -4.03
CA VAL A 62 13.91 4.65 -3.31
C VAL A 62 12.96 3.75 -2.51
N ASP A 63 11.76 4.22 -2.18
CA ASP A 63 10.75 3.44 -1.46
C ASP A 63 9.93 2.53 -2.39
N LEU A 64 10.01 2.75 -3.71
CA LEU A 64 9.29 2.00 -4.74
C LEU A 64 9.98 0.66 -5.02
N VAL A 65 10.14 -0.13 -3.97
CA VAL A 65 10.68 -1.49 -4.03
C VAL A 65 9.57 -2.50 -3.75
N GLU A 66 9.58 -3.61 -4.48
CA GLU A 66 8.51 -4.62 -4.42
C GLU A 66 8.26 -5.11 -2.98
N GLU A 67 9.32 -5.23 -2.17
CA GLU A 67 9.26 -5.71 -0.79
C GLU A 67 8.32 -4.91 0.10
N ASN A 68 8.15 -3.60 -0.17
CA ASN A 68 7.22 -2.74 0.57
C ASN A 68 5.76 -2.99 0.17
N PHE A 69 5.52 -3.56 -1.01
CA PHE A 69 4.20 -3.68 -1.64
C PHE A 69 3.74 -5.13 -1.83
N LEU A 70 4.55 -6.12 -1.43
CA LEU A 70 4.23 -7.54 -1.56
C LEU A 70 2.90 -7.92 -0.91
N THR A 71 2.57 -7.35 0.26
CA THR A 71 1.35 -7.66 1.02
C THR A 71 0.78 -6.42 1.69
N VAL A 72 -0.50 -6.44 2.09
CA VAL A 72 -1.11 -5.34 2.87
C VAL A 72 -0.36 -5.12 4.18
N ASN A 73 0.09 -6.20 4.82
CA ASN A 73 0.90 -6.12 6.04
C ASN A 73 2.21 -5.35 5.83
N GLN A 74 2.91 -5.60 4.73
CA GLN A 74 4.14 -4.89 4.39
C GLN A 74 3.89 -3.42 4.07
N ILE A 75 2.86 -3.12 3.29
CA ILE A 75 2.47 -1.73 2.95
C ILE A 75 2.19 -0.94 4.23
N VAL A 76 1.35 -1.49 5.11
CA VAL A 76 0.98 -0.83 6.37
C VAL A 76 2.20 -0.66 7.29
N SER A 77 3.08 -1.65 7.35
CA SER A 77 4.31 -1.57 8.15
C SER A 77 5.24 -0.47 7.64
N TRP A 78 5.45 -0.42 6.33
CA TRP A 78 6.26 0.59 5.67
C TRP A 78 5.67 1.99 5.87
N MET A 79 4.37 2.18 5.65
CA MET A 79 3.69 3.47 5.89
C MET A 79 3.84 3.95 7.34
N LYS A 80 3.77 3.05 8.32
CA LYS A 80 3.99 3.40 9.74
C LYS A 80 5.41 3.88 10.01
N SER A 81 6.41 3.29 9.37
CA SER A 81 7.81 3.72 9.50
C SER A 81 8.03 5.12 8.91
N LYS A 82 7.29 5.48 7.85
CA LYS A 82 7.31 6.81 7.23
C LYS A 82 6.54 7.85 8.04
N GLY A 83 5.32 7.53 8.48
CA GLY A 83 4.48 8.43 9.27
C GLY A 83 5.02 8.75 10.68
N THR A 84 6.00 7.98 11.17
CA THR A 84 6.72 8.28 12.42
C THR A 84 8.01 9.07 12.20
N SER A 85 8.44 9.29 10.95
CA SER A 85 9.71 9.96 10.63
C SER A 85 9.64 11.50 10.58
N THR A 86 8.47 12.13 10.82
CA THR A 86 8.32 13.62 10.77
C THR A 86 8.42 14.30 12.14
N LEU A 87 9.15 13.72 13.09
CA LEU A 87 9.64 14.45 14.28
C LEU A 87 11.18 14.47 14.28
N SER A 88 11.76 15.07 13.26
CA SER A 88 13.14 15.59 13.33
C SER A 88 13.12 17.08 13.01
N LEU A 89 13.07 17.86 14.08
CA LEU A 89 13.48 19.25 14.27
C LEU A 89 13.99 20.03 13.04
N SER A 90 13.31 21.14 12.74
CA SER A 90 13.93 22.43 12.41
C SER A 90 12.90 23.55 12.59
#